data_AF-A0A939JJB0-F1
#
_entry.id   AF-A0A939JJB0-F1
#
_cell.length_a   1.000
_cell.length_b   1.000
_cell.length_c   1.000
_cell.angle_alpha   90.00
_cell.angle_beta   90.00
_cell.angle_gamma   90.00
#
_symmetry.space_group_name_H-M   'P 1'
#
loop_
_entity.id
_entity.type
_entity.pdbx_description
1 polymer ?
#
loop_
_entity_poly.entity_id
_entity_poly.type
_entity_poly.pdbx_seq_one_letter_code
_entity_poly.pdbx_strand_id
1 'polypeptide(L)'
;MLAAWITVFHLIPFYILLTTALKAKGDFSSKWKFPDEISLGNFAEAWDKAGLAGSFFNTAVITFASAALLIVIGSLSAYPLARRRTKLNQAVYFLFIGIMIIPPLTSMV
;
A
#
# COMPACT_ATOMS: atom_id res chain seq x y z
N MET A 1 -2.76 -24.15 -13.89
CA MET A 1 -1.73 -23.67 -14.83
C MET A 1 -1.87 -22.17 -15.11
N LEU A 2 -3.03 -21.65 -15.52
CA LEU A 2 -3.22 -20.20 -15.77
C LEU A 2 -2.89 -19.30 -14.55
N ALA A 3 -3.35 -19.67 -13.35
CA ALA A 3 -3.06 -18.92 -12.13
C ALA A 3 -1.55 -18.77 -11.87
N ALA A 4 -0.76 -19.82 -12.12
CA ALA A 4 0.69 -19.78 -11.93
C ALA A 4 1.37 -18.80 -12.89
N TRP A 5 0.93 -18.74 -14.16
CA TRP A 5 1.42 -17.77 -15.14
C TRP A 5 1.11 -16.33 -14.73
N ILE A 6 -0.12 -16.08 -14.25
CA ILE A 6 -0.52 -14.76 -13.75
C ILE A 6 0.36 -14.35 -12.56
N THR A 7 0.62 -15.26 -11.62
CA THR A 7 1.50 -14.99 -10.48
C THR A 7 2.91 -14.61 -10.93
N VAL A 8 3.51 -15.39 -11.84
CA VAL A 8 4.86 -15.10 -12.37
C VAL A 8 4.90 -13.72 -13.03
N PHE A 9 3.87 -13.36 -13.80
CA PHE A 9 3.79 -12.04 -14.43
C PHE A 9 3.73 -10.89 -13.40
N HIS A 10 2.97 -11.06 -12.32
CA HIS A 10 2.88 -10.07 -11.24
C HIS A 10 4.17 -9.94 -10.43
N LEU A 11 5.04 -10.96 -10.42
CA LEU A 11 6.32 -10.92 -9.73
C LEU A 11 7.41 -10.15 -10.51
N ILE A 12 7.22 -9.90 -11.80
CA ILE A 12 8.17 -9.14 -12.64
C ILE A 12 8.55 -7.77 -12.05
N PRO A 13 7.61 -6.88 -11.66
CA PRO A 13 7.96 -5.60 -11.06
C PRO A 13 8.74 -5.76 -9.74
N PHE A 14 8.41 -6.76 -8.92
CA PHE A 14 9.15 -7.04 -7.69
C PHE A 14 10.58 -7.51 -7.97
N TYR A 15 10.77 -8.34 -9.00
CA TYR A 15 12.11 -8.74 -9.44
C TYR A 15 12.94 -7.54 -9.87
N ILE A 16 12.38 -6.65 -10.70
CA ILE A 16 13.06 -5.42 -11.14
C ILE A 16 13.38 -4.50 -9.95
N LEU A 17 12.48 -4.41 -8.97
CA LEU A 17 12.69 -3.62 -7.76
C LEU A 17 13.84 -4.17 -6.93
N LEU A 18 13.90 -5.50 -6.77
CA LEU A 18 14.97 -6.20 -6.05
C LEU A 18 16.34 -6.01 -6.73
N THR A 19 16.43 -6.24 -8.04
CA THR A 19 17.68 -6.08 -8.78
C THR A 19 18.16 -4.62 -8.76
N THR A 20 17.24 -3.66 -8.81
CA THR A 20 17.58 -2.23 -8.71
C THR A 20 18.07 -1.87 -7.31
N ALA A 21 17.46 -2.40 -6.25
CA ALA A 21 17.84 -2.13 -4.88
C ALA A 21 19.21 -2.70 -4.50
N LEU A 22 19.59 -3.85 -5.09
CA LEU A 22 20.84 -4.55 -4.80
C LEU A 22 22.06 -4.09 -5.63
N LYS A 23 21.86 -3.28 -6.68
CA LYS A 23 22.96 -2.77 -7.54
C LYS A 23 23.73 -1.63 -6.88
N ALA A 24 25.05 -1.59 -7.04
CA ALA A 24 25.84 -0.46 -6.56
C ALA A 24 25.40 0.88 -7.20
N LYS A 25 25.51 1.98 -6.44
CA LYS A 25 25.19 3.32 -6.96
C LYS A 25 26.09 3.65 -8.15
N GLY A 26 25.48 3.93 -9.30
CA GLY A 26 26.19 4.20 -10.55
C GLY A 26 26.25 3.02 -11.53
N ASP A 27 25.73 1.84 -11.16
CA ASP A 27 25.51 0.75 -12.09
C ASP A 27 24.24 0.99 -12.94
N PHE A 28 24.44 1.39 -14.19
CA PHE A 28 23.38 1.62 -15.19
C PHE A 28 23.10 0.40 -16.07
N SER A 29 23.64 -0.78 -15.73
CA SER A 29 23.37 -2.01 -16.46
C SER A 29 21.88 -2.38 -16.43
N SER A 30 21.46 -3.20 -17.40
CA SER A 30 20.05 -3.60 -17.56
C SER A 30 19.43 -4.08 -16.25
N LYS A 31 18.25 -3.56 -15.91
CA LYS A 31 17.51 -3.92 -14.69
C LYS A 31 17.03 -5.39 -14.69
N TRP A 32 17.01 -6.02 -15.86
CA TRP A 32 16.73 -7.44 -16.02
C TRP A 32 17.90 -8.32 -15.59
N LYS A 33 19.12 -7.78 -15.66
CA LYS A 33 20.32 -8.49 -15.23
C LYS A 33 20.44 -8.41 -13.70
N PHE A 34 20.58 -9.57 -13.08
CA PHE A 34 20.95 -9.65 -11.67
C PHE A 34 22.34 -9.00 -11.48
N PRO A 35 22.55 -8.20 -10.42
CA PRO A 35 23.84 -7.55 -10.17
C PRO A 35 25.00 -8.56 -10.10
N ASP A 36 26.12 -8.22 -10.74
CA ASP A 36 27.35 -9.01 -10.62
C ASP A 36 27.97 -8.85 -9.21
N GLU A 37 27.81 -7.67 -8.61
CA GLU A 37 28.16 -7.38 -7.22
C GLU A 37 26.95 -6.90 -6.43
N ILE A 38 26.62 -7.61 -5.35
CA ILE A 38 25.51 -7.26 -4.46
C ILE A 38 25.96 -6.16 -3.50
N SER A 39 25.37 -4.98 -3.63
CA SER A 39 25.60 -3.85 -2.73
C SER A 39 24.47 -3.69 -1.71
N LEU A 40 24.79 -3.97 -0.45
CA LEU A 40 23.89 -3.65 0.68
C LEU A 40 24.03 -2.20 1.15
N GLY A 41 25.00 -1.45 0.62
CA GLY A 41 25.24 -0.04 0.97
C GLY A 41 24.05 0.86 0.68
N ASN A 42 23.24 0.54 -0.33
CA ASN A 42 22.01 1.27 -0.63
C ASN A 42 21.01 1.24 0.52
N PHE A 43 20.88 0.11 1.22
CA PHE A 43 19.95 -0.03 2.34
C PHE A 43 20.43 0.76 3.54
N ALA A 44 21.72 0.65 3.89
CA ALA A 44 22.31 1.41 4.98
C ALA A 44 22.21 2.92 4.72
N GLU A 45 22.53 3.35 3.49
CA GLU A 45 22.44 4.77 3.13
C GLU A 45 21.00 5.27 3.09
N ALA A 46 20.04 4.48 2.59
CA ALA A 46 18.64 4.86 2.64
C ALA A 46 18.14 4.95 4.09
N TRP A 47 18.58 4.04 4.97
CA TRP A 47 18.21 4.06 6.37
C TRP A 47 18.68 5.32 7.09
N ASP A 48 19.96 5.68 6.91
CA ASP A 48 20.58 6.80 7.62
C ASP A 48 20.32 8.15 6.96
N LYS A 49 20.46 8.24 5.62
CA LYS A 49 20.39 9.54 4.90
C LYS A 49 19.00 9.91 4.42
N ALA A 50 18.12 8.93 4.15
CA ALA A 50 16.78 9.22 3.64
C ALA A 50 15.73 9.38 4.76
N GLY A 51 16.14 9.37 6.04
CA GLY A 51 15.23 9.56 7.17
C GLY A 51 14.15 8.47 7.25
N LEU A 52 14.47 7.25 6.81
CA LEU A 52 13.51 6.15 6.76
C LEU A 52 13.01 5.76 8.15
N ALA A 53 13.84 5.82 9.19
CA ALA A 53 13.42 5.49 10.55
C ALA A 53 12.26 6.38 11.02
N GLY A 54 12.37 7.70 10.83
CA GLY A 54 11.31 8.65 11.18
C GLY A 54 10.06 8.47 10.32
N SER A 55 10.24 8.34 9.01
CA SER A 55 9.12 8.11 8.08
C SER A 55 8.38 6.81 8.38
N PHE A 56 9.10 5.73 8.64
CA PHE A 56 8.55 4.43 9.00
C PHE A 56 7.73 4.51 10.29
N PHE A 57 8.26 5.14 11.33
CA PHE A 57 7.53 5.31 12.59
C PHE A 57 6.27 6.16 12.42
N ASN A 58 6.38 7.29 11.71
CA ASN A 58 5.22 8.15 11.43
C ASN A 58 4.12 7.39 10.68
N THR A 59 4.47 6.67 9.61
CA THR A 59 3.51 5.85 8.87
C THR A 59 2.93 4.75 9.74
N ALA A 60 3.75 4.04 10.52
CA ALA A 60 3.27 2.98 11.41
C ALA A 60 2.25 3.49 12.43
N VAL A 61 2.53 4.63 13.08
CA VAL A 61 1.63 5.27 14.04
C VAL A 61 0.33 5.69 13.36
N ILE A 62 0.43 6.39 12.21
CA ILE A 62 -0.75 6.85 11.47
C ILE A 62 -1.60 5.66 11.03
N THR A 63 -1.00 4.63 10.44
CA THR A 63 -1.71 3.44 9.96
C THR A 63 -2.39 2.71 11.11
N PHE A 64 -1.70 2.46 12.22
CA PHE A 64 -2.28 1.73 13.35
C PHE A 64 -3.40 2.52 14.03
N ALA A 65 -3.19 3.81 14.28
CA ALA A 65 -4.21 4.67 14.88
C ALA A 65 -5.44 4.79 13.97
N SER A 66 -5.24 5.01 12.67
CA SER A 66 -6.33 5.10 11.70
C SER A 66 -7.09 3.79 11.58
N ALA A 67 -6.39 2.65 11.48
CA ALA A 67 -7.01 1.34 11.41
C ALA A 67 -7.83 1.03 12.66
N ALA A 68 -7.29 1.31 13.86
CA ALA A 68 -8.00 1.10 15.12
C ALA A 68 -9.29 1.94 15.19
N LEU A 69 -9.22 3.23 14.84
CA LEU A 69 -10.38 4.11 14.81
C LEU A 69 -11.43 3.64 13.79
N LEU A 70 -11.00 3.29 12.58
CA LEU A 70 -11.89 2.78 11.53
C LEU A 70 -12.58 1.48 11.95
N ILE A 71 -11.87 0.56 12.61
CA ILE A 71 -12.45 -0.69 13.11
C ILE A 71 -13.49 -0.38 14.19
N VAL A 72 -13.18 0.45 15.18
CA VAL A 72 -14.12 0.77 16.27
C VAL A 72 -15.37 1.45 15.73
N ILE A 73 -15.20 2.54 14.97
CA ILE A 73 -16.32 3.34 14.45
C ILE A 73 -17.10 2.53 13.39
N GLY A 74 -16.40 1.83 12.51
CA GLY A 74 -16.99 0.98 11.47
C GLY A 74 -17.84 -0.14 12.06
N SER A 75 -17.34 -0.81 13.11
CA SER A 75 -18.08 -1.90 13.78
C SER A 75 -19.34 -1.39 14.47
N LEU A 76 -19.24 -0.27 15.18
CA LEU A 76 -20.38 0.36 15.86
C LEU A 76 -21.46 0.83 14.90
N SER A 77 -21.07 1.39 13.74
CA SER A 77 -22.01 1.85 12.72
C SER A 77 -22.58 0.72 11.86
N ALA A 78 -21.84 -0.37 11.66
CA ALA A 78 -22.28 -1.51 10.86
C ALA A 78 -23.51 -2.24 11.46
N TYR A 79 -23.56 -2.42 12.78
CA TYR A 79 -24.67 -3.13 13.44
C TYR A 79 -26.06 -2.51 13.19
N PRO A 80 -26.30 -1.22 13.46
CA PRO A 80 -27.60 -0.60 13.19
C PRO A 80 -27.94 -0.56 11.71
N LEU A 81 -26.96 -0.34 10.82
CA LEU A 81 -27.16 -0.38 9.36
C LEU A 81 -27.58 -1.77 8.88
N ALA A 82 -26.97 -2.84 9.42
CA ALA A 82 -27.27 -4.21 9.04
C ALA A 82 -28.62 -4.71 9.60
N ARG A 83 -28.97 -4.32 10.83
CA ARG A 83 -30.14 -4.88 11.54
C ARG A 83 -31.40 -4.02 11.50
N ARG A 84 -31.31 -2.71 11.29
CA ARG A 84 -32.47 -1.80 11.25
C ARG A 84 -32.68 -1.27 9.83
N ARG A 85 -33.76 -1.72 9.17
CA ARG A 85 -34.15 -1.27 7.82
C ARG A 85 -35.07 -0.04 7.88
N THR A 86 -34.53 1.10 8.29
CA THR A 86 -35.23 2.40 8.19
C THR A 86 -34.84 3.11 6.89
N LYS A 87 -35.69 4.01 6.38
CA LYS A 87 -35.40 4.82 5.19
C LYS A 87 -34.11 5.63 5.33
N LEU A 88 -33.84 6.15 6.54
CA LEU A 88 -32.60 6.87 6.86
C LEU A 88 -31.38 5.96 6.75
N ASN A 89 -31.41 4.76 7.35
CA ASN A 89 -30.29 3.81 7.28
C ASN A 89 -30.00 3.36 5.85
N GLN A 90 -31.05 3.18 5.04
CA GLN A 90 -30.91 2.86 3.62
C GLN A 90 -30.28 4.01 2.83
N ALA A 91 -30.68 5.26 3.09
CA ALA A 91 -30.05 6.44 2.47
C ALA A 91 -28.57 6.57 2.85
N VAL A 92 -28.22 6.42 4.13
CA VAL A 92 -26.84 6.45 4.62
C VAL A 92 -26.00 5.33 4.02
N TYR A 93 -26.55 4.13 3.88
CA TYR A 93 -25.87 3.01 3.23
C TYR A 93 -25.52 3.29 1.77
N PHE A 94 -26.48 3.80 0.98
CA PHE A 94 -26.22 4.18 -0.41
C PHE A 94 -25.24 5.35 -0.53
N LEU A 95 -25.27 6.30 0.42
CA LEU A 95 -24.28 7.38 0.49
C LEU A 95 -22.86 6.83 0.66
N PHE A 96 -22.65 5.88 1.59
CA PHE A 96 -21.33 5.26 1.78
C PHE A 96 -20.84 4.53 0.53
N ILE A 97 -21.71 3.76 -0.14
CA ILE A 97 -21.36 3.11 -1.41
C ILE A 97 -20.99 4.16 -2.47
N GLY A 98 -21.76 5.24 -2.58
CA GLY A 98 -21.49 6.31 -3.53
C GLY A 98 -20.12 6.96 -3.31
N ILE A 99 -19.75 7.22 -2.05
CA ILE A 99 -18.44 7.79 -1.70
C ILE A 99 -17.29 6.82 -2.02
N MET A 100 -17.46 5.51 -1.79
CA MET A 100 -16.41 4.50 -2.11
C MET A 100 -16.12 4.39 -3.61
N ILE A 101 -17.04 4.81 -4.47
CA ILE A 101 -16.88 4.80 -5.92
C ILE A 101 -16.08 6.02 -6.41
N ILE A 102 -15.97 7.08 -5.60
CA ILE A 102 -15.24 8.30 -5.99
C ILE A 102 -13.76 7.94 -6.20
N PRO A 103 -13.23 8.12 -7.42
CA PRO A 103 -11.86 7.73 -7.72
C PRO A 103 -10.87 8.61 -6.94
N PRO A 104 -9.85 8.04 -6.29
CA PRO A 104 -8.87 8.81 -5.51
C PRO A 104 -8.19 9.93 -6.31
N LEU A 105 -8.08 9.76 -7.63
CA LEU A 105 -7.47 10.73 -8.53
C LEU A 105 -8.17 12.10 -8.55
N THR A 106 -9.47 12.18 -8.25
CA THR A 106 -10.19 13.47 -8.19
C THR A 106 -9.94 14.25 -6.89
N SER A 107 -9.33 13.62 -5.88
CA SER A 107 -8.99 14.28 -4.61
C SER A 107 -7.58 14.90 -4.59
N MET A 108 -6.78 14.63 -5.63
CA MET A 108 -5.35 14.96 -5.69
C MET A 108 -5.04 16.10 -6.68
N VAL A 109 -6.07 16.77 -7.20
CA VAL A 109 -6.02 17.99 -8.03
C VAL A 109 -6.78 19.11 -7.32
#